data_AF-A0A834KW69-F1
#
_entry.id   AF-A0A834KW69-F1
#
_cell.length_a   1.000
_cell.length_b   1.000
_cell.length_c   1.000
_cell.angle_alpha   90.00
_cell.angle_beta   90.00
_cell.angle_gamma   90.00
#
_symmetry.space_group_name_H-M   'P 1'
#
loop_
_entity.id
_entity.type
_entity.pdbx_description
1 polymer ?
#
loop_
_entity_poly.entity_id
_entity_poly.type
_entity_poly.pdbx_seq_one_letter_code
_entity_poly.pdbx_strand_id
1 'polypeptide(L)' 'MDIIETLNPTMFTDYLKKYGNTICGRHPIGVLLQAIHSLKGNTNGQKMNLKFLKYAQSSQCNNMNDSSVSYASASLVLE' A
#
# COMPACT_ATOMS: atom_id res chain seq x y z
N MET A 1 -4.94 2.48 2.86
CA MET A 1 -4.69 1.30 1.99
C MET A 1 -5.15 1.59 0.57
N ASP A 2 -6.30 2.26 0.40
CA ASP A 2 -6.90 2.67 -0.87
C ASP A 2 -5.91 3.36 -1.84
N ILE A 3 -5.04 4.25 -1.33
CA ILE A 3 -4.00 4.89 -2.16
C ILE A 3 -3.10 3.87 -2.87
N ILE A 4 -2.73 2.77 -2.19
CA ILE A 4 -1.92 1.71 -2.80
C ILE A 4 -2.75 0.96 -3.86
N GLU A 5 -4.05 0.76 -3.66
CA GLU A 5 -4.94 0.16 -4.68
C GLU A 5 -5.09 1.03 -5.94
N THR A 6 -4.89 2.35 -5.84
CA THR A 6 -4.87 3.24 -7.03
C THR A 6 -3.65 3.04 -7.93
N LEU A 7 -2.65 2.27 -7.46
CA LEU A 7 -1.40 2.01 -8.19
C LEU A 7 -0.62 3.29 -8.54
N ASN A 8 -0.71 4.33 -7.68
CA ASN A 8 -0.06 5.63 -7.88
C ASN A 8 1.09 5.85 -6.85
N PRO A 9 2.37 5.82 -7.27
CA PRO A 9 3.50 5.97 -6.36
C PRO A 9 3.61 7.37 -5.74
N THR A 10 3.21 8.42 -6.46
CA THR A 10 3.26 9.81 -5.98
C THR A 10 2.30 10.00 -4.81
N MET A 11 1.05 9.53 -4.95
CA MET A 11 0.05 9.62 -3.90
C MET A 11 0.46 8.85 -2.64
N PHE A 12 1.12 7.70 -2.78
CA PHE A 12 1.65 6.97 -1.63
C PHE A 12 2.78 7.73 -0.92
N THR A 13 3.66 8.38 -1.70
CA THR A 13 4.74 9.21 -1.15
C THR A 13 4.19 10.42 -0.40
N ASP A 14 3.18 11.10 -0.97
CA ASP A 14 2.55 12.28 -0.35
C ASP A 14 1.81 11.89 0.93
N TYR A 15 1.15 10.73 0.96
CA TYR A 15 0.56 10.18 2.17
C TYR A 15 1.59 9.97 3.28
N LEU A 16 2.75 9.37 2.98
CA LEU A 16 3.81 9.14 3.95
C LEU A 16 4.38 10.45 4.50
N LYS A 17 4.59 11.45 3.63
CA LYS A 17 5.06 12.79 4.04
C LYS A 17 4.04 13.50 4.94
N LYS A 18 2.75 13.38 4.61
CA LYS A 18 1.67 14.07 5.34
C LYS A 18 1.41 13.48 6.72
N TYR A 19 1.43 12.15 6.86
CA TYR A 19 0.99 11.48 8.09
C TYR A 19 2.10 10.79 8.88
N GLY A 20 3.29 10.59 8.30
CA GLY A 20 4.40 9.94 9.00
C GLY A 20 4.11 8.51 9.45
N ASN A 21 3.17 7.81 8.81
CA ASN A 21 2.76 6.47 9.23
C ASN A 21 3.95 5.48 9.24
N THR A 22 4.08 4.70 10.31
CA THR A 22 5.24 3.84 10.63
C THR A 22 5.25 2.52 9.87
N ILE A 23 4.91 2.56 8.58
CA ILE A 23 4.91 1.38 7.70
C ILE A 23 6.35 0.94 7.45
N CYS A 24 6.75 -0.20 8.02
CA CYS A 24 8.11 -0.75 7.88
C CYS A 24 8.46 -1.09 6.42
N GLY A 25 7.50 -1.60 5.65
CA GLY A 25 7.65 -1.97 4.24
C GLY A 25 7.47 -0.82 3.23
N ARG A 26 7.50 0.46 3.66
CA ARG A 26 7.20 1.59 2.77
C ARG A 26 8.10 1.67 1.52
N HIS A 27 9.37 1.29 1.62
CA HIS A 27 10.28 1.34 0.47
C HIS A 27 10.01 0.21 -0.54
N PRO A 28 9.91 -1.08 -0.13
CA PRO A 28 9.46 -2.14 -1.05
C PRO A 28 8.11 -1.86 -1.72
N ILE A 29 7.12 -1.32 -0.98
CA ILE A 29 5.82 -0.92 -1.55
C ILE A 29 6.02 0.18 -2.60
N GLY A 30 6.85 1.18 -2.33
CA GLY A 30 7.17 2.24 -3.29
C GLY A 30 7.81 1.71 -4.58
N VAL A 31 8.76 0.77 -4.47
CA VAL A 31 9.39 0.11 -5.63
C VAL A 31 8.35 -0.67 -6.44
N LEU A 32 7.47 -1.43 -5.78
CA LEU A 32 6.38 -2.15 -6.46
C LEU A 32 5.46 -1.20 -7.25
N LEU A 33 5.03 -0.10 -6.63
CA LEU A 33 4.16 0.89 -7.28
C LEU A 33 4.85 1.56 -8.48
N GLN A 34 6.15 1.85 -8.38
CA GLN A 34 6.93 2.37 -9.51
C GLN A 34 7.06 1.34 -10.63
N ALA A 35 7.33 0.07 -10.31
CA ALA A 35 7.40 -0.99 -11.32
C ALA A 35 6.08 -1.14 -12.08
N ILE A 36 4.95 -1.13 -11.37
CA ILE A 36 3.61 -1.16 -11.97
C ILE A 36 3.38 0.08 -12.86
N HIS A 37 3.78 1.27 -12.40
CA HIS A 37 3.65 2.50 -13.18
C HIS A 37 4.46 2.43 -14.49
N SER A 38 5.70 1.92 -14.44
CA SER A 38 6.54 1.72 -15.63
C SER A 38 5.98 0.66 -16.58
N LEU A 39 5.40 -0.42 -16.05
CA LEU A 39 4.81 -1.48 -16.89
C LEU A 39 3.55 -1.00 -17.63
N LYS A 40 2.71 -0.18 -16.99
CA LYS A 40 1.50 0.39 -17.62
C LYS A 40 1.81 1.18 -18.90
N GLY A 41 3.00 1.78 -19.00
CA GLY A 41 3.44 2.49 -20.22
C GLY A 41 3.89 1.56 -21.36
N ASN A 42 4.25 0.31 -21.06
CA ASN A 42 4.87 -0.62 -22.01
C ASN A 42 3.97 -1.81 -22.39
N THR A 43 2.97 -2.16 -21.58
CA THR A 43 2.03 -3.24 -21.86
C THR A 43 0.78 -2.69 -22.53
N ASN A 44 0.42 -3.21 -23.73
CA ASN A 44 -0.76 -2.85 -24.53
C ASN A 44 -2.09 -3.16 -23.79
N GLY A 45 -2.42 -2.40 -22.74
CA GLY A 45 -3.70 -2.51 -22.04
C GLY A 45 -3.81 -3.66 -21.03
N GLN A 46 -2.68 -4.29 -20.64
CA GLN A 46 -2.68 -5.32 -19.60
C GLN A 46 -3.21 -4.72 -18.29
N LYS A 47 -4.29 -5.29 -17.75
CA LYS A 47 -5.03 -4.67 -16.66
C LYS A 47 -4.46 -5.16 -15.34
N MET A 48 -3.98 -4.22 -14.54
CA MET A 48 -3.39 -4.50 -13.23
C MET A 48 -4.32 -4.01 -12.13
N ASN A 49 -4.64 -4.88 -11.18
CA ASN A 49 -5.51 -4.56 -10.06
C ASN A 49 -4.89 -5.09 -8.75
N LEU A 50 -4.69 -4.19 -7.79
CA LEU A 50 -4.24 -4.56 -6.45
C LEU A 50 -5.40 -4.40 -5.48
N LYS A 51 -5.67 -5.46 -4.71
CA LYS A 51 -6.71 -5.46 -3.69
C LYS A 51 -6.20 -5.96 -2.34
N PHE A 52 -6.51 -5.19 -1.29
CA PHE A 52 -6.36 -5.66 0.09
C PHE A 52 -7.48 -6.63 0.43
N LEU A 53 -7.10 -7.78 0.96
CA LEU A 53 -7.99 -8.90 1.25
C LEU A 53 -8.35 -8.98 2.74
N LYS A 54 -7.44 -8.55 3.60
CA LYS A 54 -7.62 -8.62 5.05
C LYS A 54 -6.83 -7.52 5.74
N TYR A 55 -7.43 -7.02 6.80
CA TYR A 55 -6.80 -6.12 7.76
C TYR A 55 -6.95 -6.71 9.15
N ALA A 56 -5.91 -6.57 9.97
CA ALA A 56 -5.91 -7.00 11.36
C ALA A 56 -5.01 -6.08 12.18
N GLN A 57 -5.18 -6.10 13.49
CA GLN A 57 -4.32 -5.41 14.44
C GLN A 57 -3.95 -6.41 15.54
N SER A 58 -2.74 -6.31 16.09
CA SER A 58 -2.32 -7.17 17.20
C SER A 58 -3.21 -7.00 18.43
N SER A 59 -3.74 -5.79 18.62
CA SER A 59 -4.65 -5.40 19.70
C SER A 59 -5.44 -4.15 19.30
N GLN A 60 -6.55 -3.88 19.99
CA GLN A 60 -7.30 -2.63 19.87
C GLN A 60 -6.76 -1.62 20.91
N CYS A 61 -6.11 -0.55 20.45
CA CYS A 61 -5.70 0.56 21.32
C CYS A 61 -6.93 1.41 21.66
N ASN A 62 -7.30 1.48 22.94
CA ASN A 62 -8.43 2.25 23.44
C ASN A 62 -8.00 3.45 24.29
N ASN A 63 -6.74 3.47 24.76
CA ASN A 63 -6.17 4.56 25.53
C ASN A 63 -4.75 4.92 25.05
N MET A 64 -4.21 6.04 25.55
CA MET A 64 -2.92 6.59 25.10
C MET A 64 -1.69 5.76 25.49
N ASN A 65 -1.82 4.84 26.45
CA ASN A 65 -0.72 3.97 26.89
C ASN A 65 -0.70 2.64 26.13
N ASP A 66 -1.74 2.33 25.36
CA ASP A 66 -1.81 1.11 24.57
C ASP A 66 -0.85 1.17 23.37
N SER A 67 -0.35 0.01 22.95
CA SER A 67 0.44 -0.13 21.72
C SER A 67 -0.08 -1.30 20.89
N SER A 68 0.05 -1.17 19.57
CA SER A 68 -0.43 -2.17 18.61
C SER A 68 0.36 -2.09 17.30
N VAL A 69 0.41 -3.19 16.57
CA VAL A 69 0.93 -3.28 15.21
C VAL A 69 -0.22 -3.65 14.27
N SER A 70 -0.31 -2.95 13.14
CA SER A 70 -1.31 -3.23 12.11
C SER A 70 -0.76 -4.15 11.03
N TYR A 71 -1.59 -5.09 10.57
CA TYR A 71 -1.29 -6.06 9.53
C TYR A 71 -2.29 -5.92 8.39
N ALA A 72 -1.80 -6.01 7.15
CA ALA A 72 -2.64 -6.01 5.97
C ALA A 72 -2.08 -6.99 4.93
N SER A 73 -2.96 -7.70 4.24
CA SER A 73 -2.61 -8.61 3.14
C SER A 73 -3.27 -8.13 1.84
N ALA A 74 -2.52 -8.09 0.75
CA ALA A 74 -3.02 -7.71 -0.57
C ALA A 74 -2.53 -8.65 -1.66
N SER A 75 -3.27 -8.71 -2.76
CA SER A 75 -2.88 -9.43 -3.98
C SER A 75 -2.92 -8.48 -5.18
N LEU A 76 -1.89 -8.55 -6.02
CA LEU A 76 -1.86 -7.92 -7.34
C LEU A 76 -2.20 -8.98 -8.38
N VAL A 77 -3.20 -8.70 -9.21
CA VAL A 77 -3.59 -9.53 -10.35
C VAL A 77 -3.25 -8.77 -11.63
N LEU A 78 -2.60 -9.46 -12.58
CA LEU A 78 -2.35 -8.98 -13.93
C LEU A 78 -3.25 -9.78 -14.87
N GLU A 79 -4.16 -9.10 -15.55
CA GLU A 79 -5.12 -9.63 -16.53
C GLU A 79 -4.64 -9.37 -17.96
#